data_AF-A0A2E6BQ36-F1
#
_entry.id   AF-A0A2E6BQ36-F1
#
_cell.length_a   1.000
_cell.length_b   1.000
_cell.length_c   1.000
_cell.angle_alpha   90.00
_cell.angle_beta   90.00
_cell.angle_gamma   90.00
#
_symmetry.space_group_name_H-M   'P 1'
#
loop_
_entity.id
_entity.type
_entity.pdbx_description
1 polymer ?
#
loop_
_entity_poly.entity_id
_entity_poly.type
_entity_poly.pdbx_seq_one_letter_code
_entity_poly.pdbx_strand_id
1 'polypeptide(L)'
;MVASSPETNNIYLERSGKGSKEASERLLEAPADPLDESEKADVRLYEEELCRQPVYGDMSLEHILTKHIGETLAAPTFFSEAFIKGQIHVEGLEGSLRQLRTPGDVYTWLAQAARDQSIPVKDMLEMARQSAAHYKTEAAQALLRGDRPHEATLDRMPIVVDPYKTLEFAEGVIEARRYLLDKRREFGREARGLNGAKRAMTDIYLKRVNGQIAGDIPVLEFLVEQSRLIDDEEMVAGAYLAMPASLREAANNPERRVLLNKRLDYIRNGIGYDSDGRATAVDSEVVKTASGETVVEADAPIFNAEQREALRREEVSPEEMIQLFTEVVRSAGLLSDEDPSTWSPGRGHRAADQLFQVVMHPTKDTFAVNGIDGVVTTPNKPRSLYDVMTIGVHELTHINQTQLDRQLGEVLHIGKLKGRRVSMLRETGANLVQRQLERELFGESKPVALAYARAIQRLETGGDMFDATQAFYEEKRRVSSGAGEAKIAAEAADRTLRLMLSGGANSQPMSYAEENIMNAELQDADPQVKSRATLLTSLDLDDQQRLHRYGLLPDVHAGGVDWAPYLLSALQPFIERALNR
;
A
#
# COMPACT_ATOMS: atom_id res chain seq x y z
N MET A 1 27.68 6.45 -28.45
CA MET A 1 27.14 5.22 -27.86
C MET A 1 28.17 4.68 -26.88
N VAL A 2 28.08 5.12 -25.63
CA VAL A 2 28.92 4.58 -24.55
C VAL A 2 28.20 3.34 -24.07
N ALA A 3 28.85 2.17 -24.24
CA ALA A 3 28.36 0.94 -23.63
C ALA A 3 28.33 1.16 -22.12
N SER A 4 27.13 1.13 -21.53
CA SER A 4 26.97 1.04 -20.08
C SER A 4 27.68 -0.23 -19.64
N SER A 5 28.64 -0.09 -18.73
CA SER A 5 29.23 -1.25 -18.04
C SER A 5 28.10 -2.06 -17.41
N PRO A 6 28.21 -3.40 -17.26
CA PRO A 6 27.20 -4.16 -16.54
C PRO A 6 27.14 -3.60 -15.13
N GLU A 7 26.12 -2.77 -14.88
CA GLU A 7 25.89 -2.16 -13.58
C GLU A 7 25.94 -3.29 -12.58
N THR A 8 26.82 -3.14 -11.60
CA THR A 8 26.78 -3.96 -10.40
C THR A 8 25.36 -3.84 -9.85
N ASN A 9 24.50 -4.82 -10.13
CA ASN A 9 23.10 -4.90 -9.73
C ASN A 9 23.02 -4.81 -8.21
N ASN A 10 23.05 -3.58 -7.73
CA ASN A 10 22.74 -3.27 -6.36
C ASN A 10 21.24 -3.46 -6.29
N ILE A 11 20.80 -4.53 -5.62
CA ILE A 11 19.39 -4.87 -5.44
C ILE A 11 18.59 -3.77 -4.72
N TYR A 12 19.28 -2.72 -4.26
CA TYR A 12 18.70 -1.52 -3.67
C TYR A 12 18.73 -0.31 -4.61
N LEU A 13 19.48 -0.29 -5.73
CA LEU A 13 19.61 0.91 -6.60
C LEU A 13 18.42 1.13 -7.58
N GLU A 14 17.40 0.29 -7.53
CA GLU A 14 16.36 0.18 -8.54
C GLU A 14 15.26 1.26 -8.34
N ARG A 15 14.90 1.98 -9.42
CA ARG A 15 14.15 3.26 -9.37
C ARG A 15 12.63 3.06 -9.34
N SER A 16 11.99 3.52 -8.26
CA SER A 16 10.95 4.58 -8.28
C SER A 16 9.93 4.73 -9.42
N GLY A 17 9.33 3.69 -10.02
CA GLY A 17 8.24 3.82 -11.02
C GLY A 17 8.68 4.37 -12.39
N LYS A 18 9.82 5.07 -12.43
CA LYS A 18 10.52 5.56 -13.61
C LYS A 18 11.21 4.42 -14.34
N GLY A 19 10.97 4.28 -15.62
CA GLY A 19 11.40 3.13 -16.43
C GLY A 19 10.45 1.94 -16.36
N SER A 20 9.24 2.12 -15.80
CA SER A 20 8.20 1.07 -15.74
C SER A 20 7.80 0.59 -17.14
N LYS A 21 7.73 1.49 -18.12
CA LYS A 21 7.49 1.15 -19.53
C LYS A 21 8.57 0.23 -20.09
N GLU A 22 9.83 0.66 -20.05
CA GLU A 22 10.97 -0.14 -20.52
C GLU A 22 11.04 -1.48 -19.78
N ALA A 23 10.78 -1.46 -18.47
CA ALA A 23 10.81 -2.65 -17.67
C ALA A 23 9.74 -3.68 -18.10
N SER A 24 8.56 -3.18 -18.45
CA SER A 24 7.43 -3.98 -18.89
C SER A 24 7.58 -4.46 -20.34
N GLU A 25 8.21 -3.67 -21.21
CA GLU A 25 8.58 -4.08 -22.57
C GLU A 25 9.54 -5.28 -22.54
N ARG A 26 10.57 -5.26 -21.67
CA ARG A 26 11.48 -6.40 -21.49
C ARG A 26 10.79 -7.66 -20.98
N LEU A 27 9.69 -7.52 -20.25
CA LEU A 27 8.90 -8.66 -19.77
C LEU A 27 8.08 -9.33 -20.87
N LEU A 28 7.88 -8.67 -22.03
CA LEU A 28 7.26 -9.25 -23.23
C LEU A 28 8.26 -9.98 -24.12
N GLU A 29 9.56 -9.75 -23.94
CA GLU A 29 10.62 -10.47 -24.65
C GLU A 29 10.74 -11.91 -24.13
N ALA A 30 11.32 -12.80 -24.93
CA ALA A 30 11.62 -14.15 -24.49
C ALA A 30 12.62 -14.13 -23.30
N PRO A 31 12.50 -15.07 -22.33
CA PRO A 31 13.49 -15.20 -21.26
C PRO A 31 14.92 -15.31 -21.81
N ALA A 32 15.84 -14.55 -21.22
CA ALA A 32 17.23 -14.51 -21.70
C ALA A 32 18.04 -15.77 -21.34
N ASP A 33 17.64 -16.50 -20.30
CA ASP A 33 18.33 -17.69 -19.79
C ASP A 33 17.30 -18.72 -19.26
N PRO A 34 16.38 -19.22 -20.12
CA PRO A 34 15.25 -20.03 -19.69
C PRO A 34 15.73 -21.36 -19.11
N LEU A 35 15.21 -21.70 -17.93
CA LEU A 35 15.39 -23.02 -17.34
C LEU A 35 14.50 -24.05 -18.00
N ASP A 36 14.95 -25.30 -18.03
CA ASP A 36 14.06 -26.43 -18.33
C ASP A 36 13.16 -26.78 -17.13
N GLU A 37 12.15 -27.65 -17.32
CA GLU A 37 11.20 -27.98 -16.26
C GLU A 37 11.84 -28.71 -15.05
N SER A 38 12.96 -29.42 -15.26
CA SER A 38 13.70 -30.07 -14.16
C SER A 38 14.43 -29.02 -13.33
N GLU A 39 15.11 -28.08 -13.98
CA GLU A 39 15.79 -26.97 -13.32
C GLU A 39 14.79 -26.05 -12.61
N LYS A 40 13.61 -25.79 -13.20
CA LYS A 40 12.54 -25.05 -12.51
C LYS A 40 12.08 -25.77 -11.24
N ALA A 41 11.92 -27.10 -11.29
CA ALA A 41 11.58 -27.88 -10.11
C ALA A 41 12.66 -27.76 -9.01
N ASP A 42 13.94 -27.77 -9.38
CA ASP A 42 15.05 -27.56 -8.44
C ASP A 42 15.06 -26.17 -7.80
N VAL A 43 14.65 -25.14 -8.54
CA VAL A 43 14.47 -23.78 -7.96
C VAL A 43 13.31 -23.77 -6.96
N ARG A 44 12.19 -24.43 -7.27
CA ARG A 44 11.01 -24.51 -6.38
C ARG A 44 11.35 -25.25 -5.09
N LEU A 45 12.05 -26.38 -5.18
CA LEU A 45 12.53 -27.13 -4.02
C LEU A 45 13.47 -26.28 -3.17
N TYR A 46 14.42 -25.59 -3.81
CA TYR A 46 15.31 -24.67 -3.10
C TYR A 46 14.55 -23.56 -2.36
N GLU A 47 13.53 -22.96 -2.98
CA GLU A 47 12.70 -21.93 -2.36
C GLU A 47 11.92 -22.48 -1.14
N GLU A 48 11.37 -23.68 -1.25
CA GLU A 48 10.64 -24.36 -0.18
C GLU A 48 11.56 -24.64 1.02
N GLU A 49 12.76 -25.16 0.77
CA GLU A 49 13.80 -25.33 1.79
C GLU A 49 14.20 -24.00 2.43
N LEU A 50 14.41 -22.96 1.61
CA LEU A 50 14.77 -21.62 2.06
C LEU A 50 13.73 -21.05 3.04
N CYS A 51 12.44 -21.27 2.75
CA CYS A 51 11.31 -20.75 3.53
C CYS A 51 11.06 -21.51 4.84
N ARG A 52 11.25 -22.84 4.84
CA ARG A 52 10.89 -23.71 5.97
C ARG A 52 11.97 -23.82 7.03
N GLN A 53 13.23 -23.58 6.68
CA GLN A 53 14.32 -23.70 7.62
C GLN A 53 14.14 -22.71 8.80
N PRO A 54 14.25 -23.16 10.06
CA PRO A 54 14.29 -22.27 11.21
C PRO A 54 15.49 -21.32 11.10
N VAL A 55 15.21 -20.04 11.35
CA VAL A 55 16.18 -18.94 11.23
C VAL A 55 16.49 -18.34 12.61
N TYR A 56 15.47 -18.20 13.46
CA TYR A 56 15.62 -17.64 14.81
C TYR A 56 14.70 -18.37 15.79
N GLY A 57 15.29 -19.09 16.76
CA GLY A 57 14.54 -20.04 17.58
C GLY A 57 13.78 -21.04 16.70
N ASP A 58 12.46 -21.13 16.88
CA ASP A 58 11.57 -21.96 16.07
C ASP A 58 10.93 -21.20 14.88
N MET A 59 11.25 -19.91 14.69
CA MET A 59 10.71 -19.11 13.58
C MET A 59 11.45 -19.41 12.28
N SER A 60 10.70 -19.85 11.26
CA SER A 60 11.19 -19.98 9.89
C SER A 60 11.22 -18.63 9.16
N LEU A 61 11.88 -18.56 8.01
CA LEU A 61 11.85 -17.38 7.14
C LEU A 61 10.41 -17.02 6.73
N GLU A 62 9.59 -18.02 6.41
CA GLU A 62 8.17 -17.81 6.09
C GLU A 62 7.40 -17.23 7.30
N HIS A 63 7.63 -17.74 8.51
CA HIS A 63 7.01 -17.21 9.72
C HIS A 63 7.35 -15.72 9.89
N ILE A 64 8.63 -15.35 9.76
CA ILE A 64 9.09 -13.97 9.89
C ILE A 64 8.45 -13.08 8.82
N LEU A 65 8.35 -13.55 7.57
CA LEU A 65 7.75 -12.76 6.49
C LEU A 65 6.23 -12.63 6.58
N THR A 66 5.52 -13.58 7.19
CA THR A 66 4.05 -13.61 7.26
C THR A 66 3.48 -13.07 8.54
N LYS A 67 4.20 -13.19 9.67
CA LYS A 67 3.73 -12.82 11.01
C LYS A 67 4.26 -11.49 11.49
N HIS A 68 5.24 -10.90 10.81
CA HIS A 68 5.69 -9.55 11.10
C HIS A 68 4.52 -8.57 10.97
N ILE A 69 4.23 -7.90 12.09
CA ILE A 69 3.12 -6.97 12.20
C ILE A 69 3.65 -5.59 11.79
N GLY A 70 3.06 -4.97 10.77
CA GLY A 70 3.50 -3.67 10.29
C GLY A 70 3.51 -2.58 11.39
N GLU A 71 4.37 -1.59 11.20
CA GLU A 71 4.72 -0.55 12.19
C GLU A 71 3.53 0.15 12.84
N THR A 72 2.48 0.46 12.08
CA THR A 72 1.32 1.20 12.60
C THR A 72 0.51 0.41 13.62
N LEU A 73 0.54 -0.93 13.54
CA LEU A 73 -0.11 -1.81 14.51
C LEU A 73 0.79 -2.04 15.74
N ALA A 74 2.11 -2.02 15.55
CA ALA A 74 3.07 -2.14 16.65
C ALA A 74 3.19 -0.86 17.48
N ALA A 75 3.10 0.31 16.84
CA ALA A 75 3.31 1.63 17.44
C ALA A 75 2.23 2.66 17.06
N PRO A 76 0.97 2.49 17.47
CA PRO A 76 -0.08 3.48 17.23
C PRO A 76 0.29 4.85 17.83
N THR A 77 -0.11 5.93 17.15
CA THR A 77 0.10 7.30 17.63
C THR A 77 -1.04 7.77 18.51
N PHE A 78 -0.69 8.42 19.61
CA PHE A 78 -1.60 8.99 20.59
C PHE A 78 -1.50 10.51 20.59
N PHE A 79 -2.64 11.18 20.69
CA PHE A 79 -2.75 12.64 20.81
C PHE A 79 -3.13 13.02 22.23
N SER A 80 -2.22 13.66 22.97
CA SER A 80 -2.39 13.90 24.41
C SER A 80 -3.62 14.74 24.75
N GLU A 81 -3.97 15.70 23.91
CA GLU A 81 -5.11 16.59 24.15
C GLU A 81 -6.44 15.83 24.27
N ALA A 82 -6.63 14.74 23.52
CA ALA A 82 -7.83 13.92 23.61
C ALA A 82 -7.99 13.30 25.00
N PHE A 83 -6.88 12.90 25.63
CA PHE A 83 -6.87 12.36 26.99
C PHE A 83 -7.18 13.46 28.01
N ILE A 84 -6.50 14.61 27.90
CA ILE A 84 -6.65 15.73 28.82
C ILE A 84 -8.07 16.32 28.77
N LYS A 85 -8.70 16.36 27.59
CA LYS A 85 -10.09 16.81 27.39
C LYS A 85 -11.14 15.72 27.68
N GLY A 86 -10.73 14.54 28.15
CA GLY A 86 -11.65 13.45 28.50
C GLY A 86 -12.44 12.88 27.31
N GLN A 87 -11.85 12.89 26.12
CA GLN A 87 -12.44 12.35 24.88
C GLN A 87 -12.20 10.84 24.72
N ILE A 88 -11.45 10.23 25.63
CA ILE A 88 -11.11 8.81 25.61
C ILE A 88 -12.04 8.06 26.57
N HIS A 89 -12.73 7.05 26.04
CA HIS A 89 -13.71 6.23 26.73
C HIS A 89 -13.39 4.75 26.52
N VAL A 90 -12.84 4.13 27.56
CA VAL A 90 -12.59 2.69 27.64
C VAL A 90 -13.07 2.21 29.00
N GLU A 91 -13.90 1.17 28.99
CA GLU A 91 -14.53 0.61 30.19
C GLU A 91 -13.48 0.15 31.20
N GLY A 92 -13.61 0.63 32.45
CA GLY A 92 -12.72 0.26 33.55
C GLY A 92 -11.46 1.13 33.67
N LEU A 93 -11.20 2.03 32.72
CA LEU A 93 -10.04 2.94 32.74
C LEU A 93 -10.40 4.40 33.05
N GLU A 94 -11.69 4.72 33.24
CA GLU A 94 -12.16 6.10 33.39
C GLU A 94 -11.53 6.81 34.59
N GLY A 95 -11.30 6.07 35.68
CA GLY A 95 -10.65 6.58 36.89
C GLY A 95 -9.21 7.04 36.65
N SER A 96 -8.42 6.21 35.95
CA SER A 96 -7.02 6.50 35.62
C SER A 96 -6.90 7.61 34.60
N LEU A 97 -7.72 7.58 33.54
CA LEU A 97 -7.74 8.60 32.50
C LEU A 97 -8.05 10.00 33.05
N ARG A 98 -8.94 10.08 34.05
CA ARG A 98 -9.27 11.33 34.75
C ARG A 98 -8.12 11.91 35.56
N GLN A 99 -6.99 11.23 35.74
CA GLN A 99 -5.84 11.77 36.49
C GLN A 99 -4.80 12.43 35.58
N LEU A 100 -4.87 12.17 34.27
CA LEU A 100 -3.92 12.71 33.29
C LEU A 100 -4.21 14.21 33.07
N ARG A 101 -3.20 15.07 33.21
CA ARG A 101 -3.34 16.54 33.13
C ARG A 101 -2.41 17.19 32.13
N THR A 102 -1.27 16.58 31.88
CA THR A 102 -0.25 17.08 30.96
C THR A 102 0.08 16.04 29.90
N PRO A 103 0.66 16.45 28.75
CA PRO A 103 1.20 15.50 27.77
C PRO A 103 2.17 14.49 28.37
N GLY A 104 3.05 14.94 29.27
CA GLY A 104 4.00 14.06 29.98
C GLY A 104 3.28 12.96 30.77
N ASP A 105 2.23 13.32 31.54
CA ASP A 105 1.46 12.33 32.29
C ASP A 105 0.85 11.26 31.36
N VAL A 106 0.30 11.69 30.22
CA VAL A 106 -0.33 10.81 29.24
C VAL A 106 0.69 9.83 28.67
N TYR A 107 1.82 10.32 28.16
CA TYR A 107 2.80 9.47 27.50
C TYR A 107 3.55 8.56 28.46
N THR A 108 3.90 9.02 29.66
CA THR A 108 4.50 8.16 30.69
C THR A 108 3.53 7.07 31.14
N TRP A 109 2.24 7.39 31.31
CA TRP A 109 1.22 6.39 31.66
C TRP A 109 1.03 5.34 30.55
N LEU A 110 0.94 5.76 29.28
CA LEU A 110 0.84 4.85 28.14
C LEU A 110 2.09 3.97 27.99
N ALA A 111 3.28 4.55 28.17
CA ALA A 111 4.56 3.84 28.11
C ALA A 111 4.65 2.75 29.19
N GLN A 112 4.28 3.09 30.42
CA GLN A 112 4.25 2.14 31.55
C GLN A 112 3.21 1.04 31.30
N ALA A 113 2.02 1.39 30.81
CA ALA A 113 0.98 0.43 30.50
C ALA A 113 1.39 -0.59 29.44
N ALA A 114 2.09 -0.14 28.39
CA ALA A 114 2.65 -1.01 27.36
C ALA A 114 3.77 -1.91 27.90
N ARG A 115 4.69 -1.36 28.70
CA ARG A 115 5.79 -2.14 29.31
C ARG A 115 5.27 -3.26 30.19
N ASP A 116 4.36 -2.93 31.10
CA ASP A 116 3.84 -3.87 32.09
C ASP A 116 2.73 -4.76 31.52
N GLN A 117 2.29 -4.50 30.28
CA GLN A 117 1.11 -5.07 29.66
C GLN A 117 -0.13 -4.98 30.58
N SER A 118 -0.23 -3.88 31.34
CA SER A 118 -1.30 -3.70 32.34
C SER A 118 -2.63 -3.29 31.71
N ILE A 119 -2.61 -2.90 30.42
CA ILE A 119 -3.79 -2.63 29.60
C ILE A 119 -3.76 -3.58 28.39
N PRO A 120 -4.86 -4.27 28.07
CA PRO A 120 -4.93 -5.09 26.86
C PRO A 120 -4.59 -4.29 25.60
N VAL A 121 -3.81 -4.87 24.69
CA VAL A 121 -3.42 -4.23 23.42
C VAL A 121 -4.63 -3.70 22.64
N LYS A 122 -5.74 -4.45 22.63
CA LYS A 122 -7.00 -4.02 21.99
C LYS A 122 -7.49 -2.67 22.53
N ASP A 123 -7.39 -2.47 23.83
CA ASP A 123 -7.87 -1.25 24.49
C ASP A 123 -6.91 -0.09 24.23
N MET A 124 -5.59 -0.33 24.19
CA MET A 124 -4.62 0.67 23.74
C MET A 124 -4.87 1.11 22.29
N LEU A 125 -5.14 0.17 21.39
CA LEU A 125 -5.49 0.47 19.99
C LEU A 125 -6.80 1.27 19.89
N GLU A 126 -7.78 0.97 20.73
CA GLU A 126 -9.03 1.72 20.79
C GLU A 126 -8.81 3.16 21.31
N MET A 127 -8.00 3.35 22.35
CA MET A 127 -7.61 4.69 22.83
C MET A 127 -6.89 5.49 21.73
N ALA A 128 -5.95 4.87 21.01
CA ALA A 128 -5.28 5.50 19.89
C ALA A 128 -6.27 5.94 18.81
N ARG A 129 -7.22 5.05 18.43
CA ARG A 129 -8.28 5.33 17.44
C ARG A 129 -9.15 6.52 17.85
N GLN A 130 -9.56 6.58 19.11
CA GLN A 130 -10.35 7.69 19.65
C GLN A 130 -9.55 9.00 19.65
N SER A 131 -8.29 8.97 20.07
CA SER A 131 -7.42 10.16 20.06
C SER A 131 -7.16 10.70 18.65
N ALA A 132 -6.94 9.81 17.68
CA ALA A 132 -6.81 10.15 16.26
C ALA A 132 -8.11 10.73 15.68
N ALA A 133 -9.28 10.22 16.09
CA ALA A 133 -10.57 10.78 15.68
C ALA A 133 -10.79 12.20 16.21
N HIS A 134 -10.36 12.48 17.45
CA HIS A 134 -10.36 13.82 18.01
C HIS A 134 -9.48 14.77 17.18
N TYR A 135 -8.22 14.40 16.93
CA TYR A 135 -7.31 15.19 16.08
C TYR A 135 -7.92 15.51 14.71
N LYS A 136 -8.46 14.50 14.01
CA LYS A 136 -9.04 14.68 12.67
C LYS A 136 -10.19 15.68 12.67
N THR A 137 -11.01 15.66 13.72
CA THR A 137 -12.13 16.58 13.89
C THR A 137 -11.63 18.01 14.07
N GLU A 138 -10.69 18.22 14.99
CA GLU A 138 -10.14 19.56 15.27
C GLU A 138 -9.38 20.13 14.06
N ALA A 139 -8.55 19.32 13.40
CA ALA A 139 -7.81 19.73 12.20
C ALA A 139 -8.75 20.10 11.04
N ALA A 140 -9.79 19.30 10.78
CA ALA A 140 -10.78 19.60 9.75
C ALA A 140 -11.55 20.89 10.05
N GLN A 141 -11.95 21.11 11.30
CA GLN A 141 -12.62 22.35 11.69
C GLN A 141 -11.70 23.57 11.59
N ALA A 142 -10.42 23.42 11.93
CA ALA A 142 -9.43 24.49 11.78
C ALA A 142 -9.29 24.92 10.31
N LEU A 143 -9.20 23.96 9.39
CA LEU A 143 -9.20 24.23 7.94
C LEU A 143 -10.43 25.03 7.50
N LEU A 144 -11.63 24.66 7.95
CA LEU A 144 -12.88 25.35 7.59
C LEU A 144 -12.95 26.77 8.14
N ARG A 145 -12.32 27.03 9.28
CA ARG A 145 -12.21 28.39 9.85
C ARG A 145 -11.12 29.23 9.19
N GLY A 146 -10.18 28.60 8.48
CA GLY A 146 -8.98 29.25 7.95
C GLY A 146 -7.90 29.51 9.02
N ASP A 147 -7.96 28.80 10.14
CA ASP A 147 -7.05 28.95 11.28
C ASP A 147 -6.21 27.68 11.50
N ARG A 148 -5.17 27.76 12.35
CA ARG A 148 -4.44 26.57 12.82
C ARG A 148 -5.15 25.94 14.04
N PRO A 149 -5.08 24.60 14.21
CA PRO A 149 -5.49 23.97 15.45
C PRO A 149 -4.57 24.41 16.61
N HIS A 150 -5.05 24.24 17.83
CA HIS A 150 -4.26 24.56 19.02
C HIS A 150 -3.00 23.69 19.07
N GLU A 151 -1.88 24.22 19.60
CA GLU A 151 -0.60 23.49 19.62
C GLU A 151 -0.71 22.14 20.35
N ALA A 152 -1.48 22.09 21.44
CA ALA A 152 -1.78 20.84 22.15
C ALA A 152 -2.46 19.77 21.27
N THR A 153 -3.23 20.16 20.25
CA THR A 153 -3.86 19.24 19.30
C THR A 153 -2.83 18.54 18.41
N LEU A 154 -1.67 19.18 18.20
CA LEU A 154 -0.59 18.65 17.36
C LEU A 154 0.41 17.79 18.15
N ASP A 155 0.38 17.91 19.49
CA ASP A 155 1.20 17.12 20.41
C ASP A 155 0.80 15.65 20.36
N ARG A 156 1.77 14.80 19.98
CA ARG A 156 1.56 13.39 19.71
C ARG A 156 2.79 12.55 20.00
N MET A 157 2.58 11.29 20.35
CA MET A 157 3.65 10.31 20.49
C MET A 157 3.20 8.92 20.02
N PRO A 158 3.99 8.24 19.17
CA PRO A 158 3.83 6.80 18.93
C PRO A 158 4.23 5.99 20.16
N ILE A 159 3.40 5.02 20.56
CA ILE A 159 3.67 4.12 21.68
C ILE A 159 3.66 2.68 21.16
N VAL A 160 4.77 1.97 21.34
CA VAL A 160 4.91 0.55 21.04
C VAL A 160 4.11 -0.24 22.07
N VAL A 161 2.98 -0.81 21.63
CA VAL A 161 1.99 -1.46 22.52
C VAL A 161 2.39 -2.85 22.98
N ASP A 162 3.37 -3.48 22.33
CA ASP A 162 3.96 -4.75 22.74
C ASP A 162 5.50 -4.72 22.56
N PRO A 163 6.24 -4.09 23.49
CA PRO A 163 7.68 -3.89 23.40
C PRO A 163 8.49 -5.18 23.21
N TYR A 164 8.22 -6.20 24.01
CA TYR A 164 8.98 -7.46 24.00
C TYR A 164 8.81 -8.23 22.69
N LYS A 165 7.57 -8.34 22.22
CA LYS A 165 7.28 -8.98 20.92
C LYS A 165 7.92 -8.19 19.78
N THR A 166 7.92 -6.87 19.85
CA THR A 166 8.57 -6.02 18.85
C THR A 166 10.07 -6.30 18.77
N LEU A 167 10.76 -6.42 19.91
CA LEU A 167 12.17 -6.79 19.96
C LEU A 167 12.44 -8.19 19.39
N GLU A 168 11.65 -9.19 19.81
CA GLU A 168 11.79 -10.58 19.35
C GLU A 168 11.68 -10.67 17.81
N PHE A 169 10.71 -9.98 17.22
CA PHE A 169 10.55 -9.94 15.77
C PHE A 169 11.71 -9.21 15.09
N ALA A 170 12.14 -8.05 15.59
CA ALA A 170 13.24 -7.30 15.01
C ALA A 170 14.54 -8.13 15.01
N GLU A 171 14.84 -8.85 16.09
CA GLU A 171 15.95 -9.80 16.15
C GLU A 171 15.81 -10.93 15.12
N GLY A 172 14.63 -11.53 15.02
CA GLY A 172 14.34 -12.57 14.04
C GLY A 172 14.58 -12.10 12.60
N VAL A 173 14.16 -10.88 12.24
CA VAL A 173 14.39 -10.30 10.92
C VAL A 173 15.89 -10.08 10.65
N ILE A 174 16.68 -9.68 11.67
CA ILE A 174 18.14 -9.56 11.53
C ILE A 174 18.81 -10.90 11.28
N GLU A 175 18.40 -11.97 11.98
CA GLU A 175 18.91 -13.32 11.71
C GLU A 175 18.47 -13.82 10.33
N ALA A 176 17.24 -13.54 9.90
CA ALA A 176 16.78 -13.85 8.54
C ALA A 176 17.65 -13.20 7.48
N ARG A 177 18.07 -11.95 7.71
CA ARG A 177 19.00 -11.28 6.81
C ARG A 177 20.36 -11.98 6.75
N ARG A 178 20.90 -12.41 7.89
CA ARG A 178 22.19 -13.12 7.94
C ARG A 178 22.11 -14.46 7.21
N TYR A 179 21.07 -15.24 7.51
CA TYR A 179 20.76 -16.49 6.84
C TYR A 179 20.70 -16.33 5.31
N LEU A 180 19.95 -15.35 4.81
CA LEU A 180 19.85 -15.08 3.38
C LEU A 180 21.16 -14.57 2.76
N LEU A 181 21.97 -13.80 3.49
CA LEU A 181 23.29 -13.38 3.03
C LEU A 181 24.25 -14.56 2.90
N ASP A 182 24.18 -15.53 3.80
CA ASP A 182 24.98 -16.76 3.73
C ASP A 182 24.54 -17.63 2.56
N LYS A 183 23.23 -17.84 2.37
CA LYS A 183 22.67 -18.53 1.20
C LYS A 183 23.08 -17.84 -0.11
N ARG A 184 23.05 -16.51 -0.14
CA ARG A 184 23.48 -15.73 -1.30
C ARG A 184 24.96 -15.92 -1.64
N ARG A 185 25.83 -16.18 -0.66
CA ARG A 185 27.28 -16.42 -0.86
C ARG A 185 27.56 -17.78 -1.48
N GLU A 186 26.67 -18.75 -1.32
CA GLU A 186 26.76 -20.07 -1.97
C GLU A 186 26.74 -19.93 -3.50
N PHE A 187 26.12 -18.87 -4.02
CA PHE A 187 26.04 -18.59 -5.46
C PHE A 187 26.97 -17.44 -5.88
N GLY A 188 27.84 -17.68 -6.86
CA GLY A 188 28.75 -16.67 -7.41
C GLY A 188 28.03 -15.44 -7.96
N ARG A 189 28.72 -14.27 -8.02
CA ARG A 189 28.16 -13.00 -8.52
C ARG A 189 27.69 -13.05 -9.97
N GLU A 190 28.33 -13.90 -10.76
CA GLU A 190 28.08 -14.07 -12.19
C GLU A 190 27.33 -15.38 -12.48
N ALA A 191 26.66 -15.95 -11.46
CA ALA A 191 25.90 -17.18 -11.63
C ALA A 191 24.82 -17.02 -12.73
N ARG A 192 24.70 -18.03 -13.58
CA ARG A 192 23.72 -18.18 -14.68
C ARG A 192 22.99 -19.51 -14.54
N GLY A 193 21.96 -19.74 -15.37
CA GLY A 193 21.12 -20.93 -15.32
C GLY A 193 20.56 -21.18 -13.92
N LEU A 194 20.51 -22.44 -13.50
CA LEU A 194 19.96 -22.87 -12.21
C LEU A 194 20.52 -22.09 -11.00
N ASN A 195 21.84 -21.91 -10.91
CA ASN A 195 22.46 -21.19 -9.81
C ASN A 195 22.17 -19.69 -9.86
N GLY A 196 22.05 -19.12 -11.07
CA GLY A 196 21.60 -17.75 -11.27
C GLY A 196 20.17 -17.53 -10.78
N ALA A 197 19.29 -18.49 -11.03
CA ALA A 197 17.91 -18.48 -10.59
C ALA A 197 17.75 -18.63 -9.07
N LYS A 198 18.47 -19.57 -8.43
CA LYS A 198 18.49 -19.71 -6.96
C LYS A 198 19.02 -18.45 -6.26
N ARG A 199 20.05 -17.82 -6.84
CA ARG A 199 20.55 -16.52 -6.38
C ARG A 199 19.50 -15.42 -6.53
N ALA A 200 18.84 -15.34 -7.68
CA ALA A 200 17.79 -14.35 -7.93
C ALA A 200 16.64 -14.49 -6.92
N MET A 201 16.21 -15.72 -6.63
CA MET A 201 15.22 -16.01 -5.59
C MET A 201 15.69 -15.49 -4.23
N THR A 202 16.92 -15.83 -3.84
CA THR A 202 17.51 -15.37 -2.57
C THR A 202 17.59 -13.85 -2.48
N ASP A 203 17.93 -13.17 -3.58
CA ASP A 203 17.99 -11.71 -3.66
C ASP A 203 16.60 -11.08 -3.44
N ILE A 204 15.52 -11.67 -3.96
CA ILE A 204 14.14 -11.20 -3.76
C ILE A 204 13.76 -11.31 -2.27
N TYR A 205 13.99 -12.47 -1.64
CA TYR A 205 13.75 -12.65 -0.20
C TYR A 205 14.58 -11.68 0.64
N LEU A 206 15.85 -11.49 0.28
CA LEU A 206 16.73 -10.55 0.96
C LEU A 206 16.19 -9.12 0.83
N LYS A 207 15.75 -8.69 -0.36
CA LYS A 207 15.12 -7.37 -0.58
C LYS A 207 13.87 -7.15 0.29
N ARG A 208 13.08 -8.20 0.55
CA ARG A 208 11.93 -8.17 1.46
C ARG A 208 12.32 -8.02 2.92
N VAL A 209 13.25 -8.86 3.40
CA VAL A 209 13.76 -8.78 4.78
C VAL A 209 14.41 -7.43 5.06
N ASN A 210 15.17 -6.85 4.12
CA ASN A 210 15.71 -5.50 4.29
C ASN A 210 14.61 -4.43 4.34
N GLY A 211 13.50 -4.62 3.62
CA GLY A 211 12.32 -3.76 3.73
C GLY A 211 11.70 -3.81 5.12
N GLN A 212 11.61 -5.00 5.74
CA GLN A 212 11.16 -5.16 7.13
C GLN A 212 12.11 -4.47 8.12
N ILE A 213 13.42 -4.68 8.00
CA ILE A 213 14.43 -4.01 8.85
C ILE A 213 14.31 -2.49 8.72
N ALA A 214 14.20 -1.99 7.50
CA ALA A 214 14.04 -0.56 7.27
C ALA A 214 12.78 -0.02 7.94
N GLY A 215 11.75 -0.85 8.05
CA GLY A 215 10.53 -0.53 8.76
C GLY A 215 10.60 -0.65 10.28
N ASP A 216 11.33 -1.63 10.79
CA ASP A 216 11.48 -1.84 12.24
C ASP A 216 12.24 -0.70 12.90
N ILE A 217 13.16 -0.04 12.19
CA ILE A 217 14.02 0.99 12.80
C ILE A 217 13.21 2.17 13.38
N PRO A 218 12.27 2.82 12.66
CA PRO A 218 11.41 3.83 13.27
C PRO A 218 10.68 3.33 14.53
N VAL A 219 10.17 2.09 14.52
CA VAL A 219 9.47 1.51 15.68
C VAL A 219 10.42 1.29 16.86
N LEU A 220 11.63 0.81 16.60
CA LEU A 220 12.68 0.68 17.62
C LEU A 220 13.13 2.05 18.16
N GLU A 221 13.15 3.10 17.33
CA GLU A 221 13.38 4.47 17.81
C GLU A 221 12.24 4.96 18.73
N PHE A 222 10.98 4.71 18.35
CA PHE A 222 9.84 5.01 19.23
C PHE A 222 9.91 4.23 20.54
N LEU A 223 10.34 2.96 20.48
CA LEU A 223 10.55 2.15 21.66
C LEU A 223 11.63 2.74 22.57
N VAL A 224 12.74 3.23 22.01
CA VAL A 224 13.79 3.94 22.79
C VAL A 224 13.23 5.20 23.43
N GLU A 225 12.51 6.03 22.67
CA GLU A 225 11.91 7.27 23.18
C GLU A 225 10.89 6.99 24.30
N GLN A 226 10.01 6.01 24.10
CA GLN A 226 9.05 5.51 25.09
C GLN A 226 9.74 4.98 26.36
N SER A 227 10.77 4.14 26.19
CA SER A 227 11.46 3.49 27.32
C SER A 227 12.21 4.50 28.19
N ARG A 228 12.70 5.59 27.60
CA ARG A 228 13.30 6.71 28.35
C ARG A 228 12.31 7.48 29.21
N LEU A 229 11.01 7.48 28.88
CA LEU A 229 9.99 8.14 29.72
C LEU A 229 9.75 7.43 31.05
N ILE A 230 10.13 6.16 31.15
CA ILE A 230 9.89 5.26 32.28
C ILE A 230 11.19 4.64 32.81
N ASP A 231 12.34 5.22 32.46
CA ASP A 231 13.68 4.80 32.89
C ASP A 231 13.97 3.29 32.67
N ASP A 232 13.52 2.74 31.53
CA ASP A 232 13.77 1.33 31.15
C ASP A 232 15.07 1.16 30.35
N GLU A 233 16.21 1.16 31.05
CA GLU A 233 17.52 1.04 30.42
C GLU A 233 17.73 -0.30 29.66
N GLU A 234 17.12 -1.39 30.12
CA GLU A 234 17.23 -2.71 29.49
C GLU A 234 16.54 -2.70 28.13
N MET A 235 15.32 -2.17 28.05
CA MET A 235 14.56 -2.07 26.80
C MET A 235 15.26 -1.13 25.80
N VAL A 236 15.84 -0.01 26.27
CA VAL A 236 16.67 0.87 25.44
C VAL A 236 17.85 0.12 24.85
N ALA A 237 18.58 -0.66 25.66
CA ALA A 237 19.70 -1.45 25.20
C ALA A 237 19.28 -2.53 24.18
N GLY A 238 18.20 -3.25 24.46
CA GLY A 238 17.61 -4.24 23.56
C GLY A 238 17.24 -3.65 22.20
N ALA A 239 16.55 -2.52 22.18
CA ALA A 239 16.16 -1.84 20.94
C ALA A 239 17.37 -1.45 20.08
N TYR A 240 18.44 -0.95 20.68
CA TYR A 240 19.67 -0.63 19.94
C TYR A 240 20.44 -1.86 19.45
N LEU A 241 20.36 -3.00 20.15
CA LEU A 241 20.97 -4.27 19.72
C LEU A 241 20.20 -4.90 18.56
N ALA A 242 18.88 -4.73 18.52
CA ALA A 242 18.02 -5.18 17.44
C ALA A 242 18.18 -4.33 16.15
N MET A 243 18.86 -3.19 16.20
CA MET A 243 19.22 -2.41 15.01
C MET A 243 20.53 -2.91 14.38
N PRO A 244 20.65 -2.94 13.03
CA PRO A 244 21.94 -3.16 12.37
C PRO A 244 23.00 -2.16 12.87
N ALA A 245 24.22 -2.64 13.15
CA ALA A 245 25.28 -1.84 13.77
C ALA A 245 25.57 -0.50 13.04
N SER A 246 25.51 -0.50 11.70
CA SER A 246 25.71 0.70 10.88
C SER A 246 24.61 1.77 11.04
N LEU A 247 23.43 1.39 11.53
CA LEU A 247 22.27 2.27 11.70
C LEU A 247 22.19 2.78 13.14
N ARG A 248 22.64 1.98 14.11
CA ARG A 248 22.82 2.39 15.52
C ARG A 248 23.70 3.64 15.68
N GLU A 249 24.79 3.74 14.92
CA GLU A 249 25.67 4.92 14.93
C GLU A 249 25.02 6.16 14.30
N ALA A 250 24.12 5.97 13.34
CA ALA A 250 23.40 7.07 12.68
C ALA A 250 22.21 7.57 13.51
N ALA A 251 21.49 6.67 14.20
CA ALA A 251 20.39 7.02 15.09
C ALA A 251 20.84 7.90 16.27
N ASN A 252 22.08 7.74 16.73
CA ASN A 252 22.67 8.54 17.80
C ASN A 252 23.21 9.92 17.33
N ASN A 253 23.07 10.27 16.05
CA ASN A 253 23.51 11.55 15.50
C ASN A 253 22.34 12.25 14.75
N PRO A 254 21.78 13.35 15.28
CA PRO A 254 20.62 14.03 14.69
C PRO A 254 20.79 14.45 13.21
N GLU A 255 21.99 14.89 12.81
CA GLU A 255 22.27 15.28 11.42
C GLU A 255 22.29 14.06 10.48
N ARG A 256 22.74 12.90 10.99
CA ARG A 256 22.72 11.64 10.25
C ARG A 256 21.35 10.97 10.26
N ARG A 257 20.46 11.29 11.21
CA ARG A 257 19.10 10.74 11.31
C ARG A 257 18.25 11.08 10.09
N VAL A 258 18.34 12.32 9.57
CA VAL A 258 17.64 12.71 8.34
C VAL A 258 18.12 11.90 7.12
N LEU A 259 19.44 11.69 7.00
CA LEU A 259 20.02 10.87 5.93
C LEU A 259 19.70 9.37 6.10
N LEU A 260 19.63 8.90 7.35
CA LEU A 260 19.22 7.55 7.72
C LEU A 260 17.78 7.32 7.27
N ASN A 261 16.83 8.15 7.69
CA ASN A 261 15.41 8.03 7.33
C ASN A 261 15.23 7.97 5.81
N LYS A 262 15.90 8.86 5.07
CA LYS A 262 15.93 8.84 3.59
C LYS A 262 16.44 7.52 3.02
N ARG A 263 17.48 6.94 3.61
CA ARG A 263 18.03 5.65 3.18
C ARG A 263 17.11 4.48 3.56
N LEU A 264 16.41 4.54 4.69
CA LEU A 264 15.44 3.54 5.09
C LEU A 264 14.23 3.58 4.17
N ASP A 265 13.74 4.77 3.84
CA ASP A 265 12.67 4.96 2.86
C ASP A 265 13.08 4.42 1.50
N TYR A 266 14.33 4.65 1.08
CA TYR A 266 14.84 4.04 -0.14
C TYR A 266 14.88 2.50 -0.05
N ILE A 267 15.36 1.94 1.05
CA ILE A 267 15.44 0.49 1.22
C ILE A 267 14.06 -0.15 1.31
N ARG A 268 13.06 0.52 1.90
CA ARG A 268 11.68 0.01 2.07
C ARG A 268 10.83 0.25 0.83
N ASN A 269 11.07 1.35 0.14
CA ASN A 269 10.14 1.90 -0.84
C ASN A 269 10.79 2.30 -2.16
N GLY A 270 12.11 2.15 -2.34
CA GLY A 270 12.88 2.38 -3.57
C GLY A 270 12.77 3.78 -4.20
N ILE A 271 12.49 4.79 -3.39
CA ILE A 271 12.39 6.21 -3.79
C ILE A 271 13.75 6.73 -4.28
N GLY A 272 13.85 7.02 -5.58
CA GLY A 272 15.09 7.46 -6.21
C GLY A 272 15.61 8.80 -5.69
N TYR A 273 16.92 9.00 -5.80
CA TYR A 273 17.56 10.31 -5.65
C TYR A 273 17.26 11.16 -6.89
N ASP A 274 17.06 12.47 -6.71
CA ASP A 274 16.97 13.42 -7.81
C ASP A 274 18.30 13.53 -8.59
N SER A 275 18.30 14.33 -9.66
CA SER A 275 19.49 14.56 -10.49
C SER A 275 20.69 15.13 -9.72
N ASP A 276 20.44 15.76 -8.57
CA ASP A 276 21.45 16.38 -7.72
C ASP A 276 21.91 15.45 -6.59
N GLY A 277 21.45 14.19 -6.58
CA GLY A 277 21.75 13.22 -5.54
C GLY A 277 21.06 13.51 -4.21
N ARG A 278 20.07 14.42 -4.17
CA ARG A 278 19.21 14.65 -3.02
C ARG A 278 18.05 13.68 -3.10
N ALA A 279 17.78 12.96 -2.01
CA ALA A 279 16.55 12.19 -1.92
C ALA A 279 15.38 13.18 -1.85
N THR A 280 14.59 13.24 -2.90
CA THR A 280 13.28 13.88 -2.93
C THR A 280 12.26 12.78 -3.17
N ALA A 281 11.19 12.80 -2.39
CA ALA A 281 10.11 11.85 -2.58
C ALA A 281 9.35 12.22 -3.88
N VAL A 282 9.35 13.49 -4.25
CA VAL A 282 8.63 13.98 -5.42
C VAL A 282 9.64 14.59 -6.39
N ASP A 283 9.94 13.89 -7.49
CA ASP A 283 10.73 14.47 -8.58
C ASP A 283 9.96 15.68 -9.15
N SER A 284 10.58 16.86 -9.13
CA SER A 284 9.94 18.09 -9.59
C SER A 284 9.58 18.05 -11.08
N GLU A 285 10.32 17.30 -11.89
CA GLU A 285 10.01 17.10 -13.31
C GLU A 285 8.78 16.20 -13.48
N VAL A 286 8.59 15.21 -12.61
CA VAL A 286 7.43 14.34 -12.61
C VAL A 286 6.15 15.09 -12.23
N VAL A 287 6.20 15.98 -11.23
CA VAL A 287 5.04 16.84 -10.91
C VAL A 287 4.71 17.74 -12.09
N LYS A 288 5.71 18.26 -12.79
CA LYS A 288 5.50 19.04 -14.02
C LYS A 288 4.86 18.19 -15.11
N THR A 289 5.38 16.99 -15.39
CA THR A 289 4.82 16.06 -16.40
C THR A 289 3.39 15.64 -16.06
N ALA A 290 3.13 15.23 -14.83
CA ALA A 290 1.80 14.84 -14.36
C ALA A 290 0.81 16.02 -14.33
N SER A 291 1.29 17.24 -14.05
CA SER A 291 0.48 18.46 -14.15
C SER A 291 0.25 18.93 -15.59
N GLY A 292 1.08 18.44 -16.51
CA GLY A 292 1.06 18.76 -17.93
C GLY A 292 0.42 17.67 -18.78
N GLU A 293 -0.39 16.76 -18.18
CA GLU A 293 -1.18 15.76 -18.92
C GLU A 293 -1.81 16.43 -20.15
N THR A 294 -1.21 16.20 -21.31
CA THR A 294 -1.79 16.56 -22.58
C THR A 294 -3.05 15.73 -22.70
N VAL A 295 -4.19 16.41 -22.82
CA VAL A 295 -5.43 15.80 -23.27
C VAL A 295 -5.09 15.19 -24.63
N VAL A 296 -4.85 13.89 -24.66
CA VAL A 296 -4.82 13.13 -25.91
C VAL A 296 -6.19 13.39 -26.53
N GLU A 297 -6.22 13.87 -27.79
CA GLU A 297 -7.48 13.98 -28.52
C GLU A 297 -8.13 12.60 -28.53
N ALA A 298 -9.11 12.40 -27.65
CA ALA A 298 -9.90 11.19 -27.60
C ALA A 298 -10.83 11.19 -28.82
N ASP A 299 -11.14 9.99 -29.31
CA ASP A 299 -12.29 9.81 -30.20
C ASP A 299 -13.54 10.45 -29.56
N ALA A 300 -14.52 10.80 -30.41
CA ALA A 300 -15.77 11.38 -29.92
C ALA A 300 -16.38 10.45 -28.84
N PRO A 301 -16.70 10.98 -27.64
CA PRO A 301 -17.16 10.15 -26.54
C PRO A 301 -18.48 9.47 -26.88
N ILE A 302 -18.65 8.24 -26.39
CA ILE A 302 -19.90 7.48 -26.57
C ILE A 302 -21.10 8.23 -25.97
N PHE A 303 -20.93 8.82 -24.79
CA PHE A 303 -21.95 9.63 -24.14
C PHE A 303 -21.56 11.11 -24.15
N ASN A 304 -22.47 11.93 -24.67
CA ASN A 304 -22.31 13.39 -24.63
C ASN A 304 -22.50 13.95 -23.19
N ALA A 305 -22.26 15.26 -23.01
CA ALA A 305 -22.32 15.89 -21.69
C ALA A 305 -23.69 15.78 -21.00
N GLU A 306 -24.80 15.83 -21.75
CA GLU A 306 -26.16 15.71 -21.22
C GLU A 306 -26.45 14.26 -20.78
N GLN A 307 -26.09 13.29 -21.62
CA GLN A 307 -26.22 11.87 -21.31
C GLN A 307 -25.38 11.48 -20.09
N ARG A 308 -24.14 11.97 -20.00
CA ARG A 308 -23.27 11.77 -18.84
C ARG A 308 -23.87 12.29 -17.55
N GLU A 309 -24.51 13.46 -17.61
CA GLU A 309 -25.20 14.03 -16.46
C GLU A 309 -26.45 13.23 -16.08
N ALA A 310 -27.19 12.68 -17.05
CA ALA A 310 -28.28 11.74 -16.78
C ALA A 310 -27.77 10.47 -16.06
N LEU A 311 -26.64 9.90 -16.49
CA LEU A 311 -25.99 8.75 -15.83
C LEU A 311 -25.51 9.08 -14.40
N ARG A 312 -25.12 10.34 -14.12
CA ARG A 312 -24.75 10.77 -12.77
C ARG A 312 -25.96 10.90 -11.82
N ARG A 313 -27.14 11.18 -12.36
CA ARG A 313 -28.38 11.31 -11.59
C ARG A 313 -29.11 9.99 -11.40
N GLU A 314 -28.92 9.04 -12.32
CA GLU A 314 -29.50 7.71 -12.19
C GLU A 314 -28.83 6.97 -11.03
N GLU A 315 -29.61 6.61 -10.02
CA GLU A 315 -29.12 5.82 -8.89
C GLU A 315 -29.35 4.33 -9.12
N VAL A 316 -28.38 3.52 -8.70
CA VAL A 316 -28.45 2.06 -8.62
C VAL A 316 -28.52 1.69 -7.14
N SER A 317 -29.57 0.97 -6.75
CA SER A 317 -29.76 0.51 -5.37
C SER A 317 -28.75 -0.57 -4.96
N PRO A 318 -28.51 -0.77 -3.65
CA PRO A 318 -27.65 -1.87 -3.17
C PRO A 318 -28.04 -3.24 -3.70
N GLU A 319 -29.33 -3.55 -3.76
CA GLU A 319 -29.86 -4.82 -4.25
C GLU A 319 -29.61 -4.99 -5.76
N GLU A 320 -29.85 -3.94 -6.55
CA GLU A 320 -29.52 -3.93 -7.98
C GLU A 320 -28.01 -4.11 -8.20
N MET A 321 -27.16 -3.47 -7.39
CA MET A 321 -25.70 -3.65 -7.47
C MET A 321 -25.28 -5.10 -7.17
N ILE A 322 -25.83 -5.75 -6.14
CA ILE A 322 -25.54 -7.16 -5.86
C ILE A 322 -25.90 -8.03 -7.07
N GLN A 323 -27.12 -7.85 -7.62
CA GLN A 323 -27.59 -8.62 -8.78
C GLN A 323 -26.70 -8.40 -10.00
N LEU A 324 -26.33 -7.15 -10.25
CA LEU A 324 -25.49 -6.76 -11.37
C LEU A 324 -24.10 -7.39 -11.29
N PHE A 325 -23.39 -7.22 -10.18
CA PHE A 325 -22.06 -7.78 -10.03
C PHE A 325 -22.08 -9.31 -9.97
N THR A 326 -23.16 -9.91 -9.44
CA THR A 326 -23.37 -11.35 -9.50
C THR A 326 -23.43 -11.82 -10.96
N GLU A 327 -24.15 -11.12 -11.83
CA GLU A 327 -24.26 -11.47 -13.24
C GLU A 327 -22.95 -11.26 -14.01
N VAL A 328 -22.24 -10.15 -13.74
CA VAL A 328 -20.93 -9.86 -14.34
C VAL A 328 -19.92 -10.96 -13.99
N VAL A 329 -19.80 -11.31 -12.71
CA VAL A 329 -18.85 -12.32 -12.23
C VAL A 329 -19.26 -13.72 -12.69
N ARG A 330 -20.57 -14.02 -12.75
CA ARG A 330 -21.10 -15.29 -13.30
C ARG A 330 -20.78 -15.43 -14.78
N SER A 331 -20.99 -14.38 -15.58
CA SER A 331 -20.74 -14.38 -17.02
C SER A 331 -19.27 -14.58 -17.35
N ALA A 332 -18.37 -14.16 -16.46
CA ALA A 332 -16.94 -14.43 -16.54
C ALA A 332 -16.56 -15.85 -16.07
N GLY A 333 -17.50 -16.65 -15.57
CA GLY A 333 -17.26 -18.00 -15.05
C GLY A 333 -16.54 -18.03 -13.70
N LEU A 334 -16.62 -16.95 -12.92
CA LEU A 334 -15.86 -16.76 -11.68
C LEU A 334 -16.73 -16.67 -10.43
N LEU A 335 -18.06 -16.84 -10.56
CA LEU A 335 -18.98 -16.82 -9.44
C LEU A 335 -18.98 -18.17 -8.72
N SER A 336 -18.84 -18.13 -7.41
CA SER A 336 -18.94 -19.28 -6.52
C SER A 336 -20.36 -19.81 -6.42
N ASP A 337 -20.50 -21.14 -6.34
CA ASP A 337 -21.77 -21.84 -6.07
C ASP A 337 -22.15 -21.81 -4.58
N GLU A 338 -21.19 -21.49 -3.69
CA GLU A 338 -21.42 -21.31 -2.25
C GLU A 338 -22.30 -20.08 -1.96
N ASP A 339 -23.32 -20.27 -1.12
CA ASP A 339 -24.29 -19.22 -0.75
C ASP A 339 -23.57 -17.98 -0.15
N PRO A 340 -23.76 -16.76 -0.69
CA PRO A 340 -23.14 -15.53 -0.19
C PRO A 340 -23.38 -15.25 1.30
N SER A 341 -24.47 -15.76 1.90
CA SER A 341 -24.80 -15.59 3.32
C SER A 341 -23.86 -16.35 4.27
N THR A 342 -23.07 -17.29 3.74
CA THR A 342 -22.05 -18.03 4.50
C THR A 342 -20.79 -17.19 4.76
N TRP A 343 -20.59 -16.11 3.99
CA TRP A 343 -19.45 -15.22 4.18
C TRP A 343 -19.67 -14.30 5.38
N SER A 344 -18.57 -14.03 6.10
CA SER A 344 -18.51 -13.01 7.14
C SER A 344 -17.25 -12.16 6.97
N PRO A 345 -17.29 -10.87 7.35
CA PRO A 345 -16.12 -9.99 7.25
C PRO A 345 -14.90 -10.57 7.98
N GLY A 346 -13.80 -10.78 7.25
CA GLY A 346 -12.55 -11.28 7.82
C GLY A 346 -12.47 -12.81 7.93
N ARG A 347 -13.29 -13.56 7.17
CA ARG A 347 -13.23 -15.03 7.09
C ARG A 347 -11.81 -15.56 6.83
N GLY A 348 -11.00 -14.84 6.05
CA GLY A 348 -9.58 -15.15 5.85
C GLY A 348 -9.32 -16.32 4.89
N HIS A 349 -10.36 -16.82 4.21
CA HIS A 349 -10.26 -17.85 3.19
C HIS A 349 -11.39 -17.73 2.15
N ARG A 350 -11.18 -18.33 0.98
CA ARG A 350 -12.16 -18.40 -0.12
C ARG A 350 -13.31 -19.35 0.16
N ALA A 351 -14.35 -19.27 -0.68
CA ALA A 351 -15.35 -20.31 -0.82
C ALA A 351 -14.68 -21.66 -1.18
N ALA A 352 -15.36 -22.77 -0.93
CA ALA A 352 -14.80 -24.11 -1.12
C ALA A 352 -14.36 -24.38 -2.57
N ASP A 353 -15.12 -23.88 -3.54
CA ASP A 353 -14.83 -23.94 -4.98
C ASP A 353 -13.70 -23.00 -5.44
N GLN A 354 -13.15 -22.20 -4.52
CA GLN A 354 -12.08 -21.23 -4.76
C GLN A 354 -12.46 -20.06 -5.69
N LEU A 355 -13.75 -19.88 -6.00
CA LEU A 355 -14.28 -18.82 -6.84
C LEU A 355 -14.66 -17.57 -6.01
N PHE A 356 -15.31 -16.59 -6.64
CA PHE A 356 -15.69 -15.33 -5.99
C PHE A 356 -17.16 -15.31 -5.59
N GLN A 357 -17.46 -14.87 -4.37
CA GLN A 357 -18.82 -14.53 -3.95
C GLN A 357 -19.06 -13.02 -4.11
N VAL A 358 -20.30 -12.61 -4.39
CA VAL A 358 -20.69 -11.20 -4.41
C VAL A 358 -21.55 -10.93 -3.18
N VAL A 359 -21.11 -10.00 -2.32
CA VAL A 359 -21.76 -9.73 -1.03
C VAL A 359 -21.93 -8.24 -0.83
N MET A 360 -22.91 -7.85 -0.02
CA MET A 360 -23.02 -6.49 0.50
C MET A 360 -22.28 -6.38 1.82
N HIS A 361 -21.38 -5.41 1.96
CA HIS A 361 -20.74 -5.18 3.27
C HIS A 361 -21.78 -4.62 4.25
N PRO A 362 -21.82 -5.08 5.52
CA PRO A 362 -22.76 -4.53 6.48
C PRO A 362 -22.51 -3.04 6.78
N THR A 363 -21.25 -2.60 6.71
CA THR A 363 -20.82 -1.29 7.21
C THR A 363 -20.05 -0.41 6.21
N LYS A 364 -19.75 -0.89 5.00
CA LYS A 364 -18.97 -0.14 4.01
C LYS A 364 -19.86 0.32 2.87
N ASP A 365 -19.61 1.53 2.40
CA ASP A 365 -20.30 2.13 1.27
C ASP A 365 -19.47 2.09 -0.02
N THR A 366 -18.30 1.46 -0.03
CA THR A 366 -17.44 1.37 -1.22
C THR A 366 -17.52 -0.01 -1.87
N PHE A 367 -17.28 -0.05 -3.17
CA PHE A 367 -16.88 -1.30 -3.82
C PHE A 367 -15.52 -1.74 -3.26
N ALA A 368 -15.27 -3.05 -3.23
CA ALA A 368 -13.96 -3.60 -2.88
C ALA A 368 -13.83 -5.05 -3.35
N VAL A 369 -12.65 -5.44 -3.84
CA VAL A 369 -12.30 -6.86 -4.02
C VAL A 369 -11.33 -7.34 -2.95
N ASN A 370 -11.76 -8.35 -2.18
CA ASN A 370 -10.90 -9.08 -1.26
C ASN A 370 -10.45 -10.40 -1.92
N GLY A 371 -9.21 -10.42 -2.40
CA GLY A 371 -8.65 -11.59 -3.06
C GLY A 371 -8.37 -12.78 -2.12
N ILE A 372 -8.21 -12.55 -0.82
CA ILE A 372 -8.02 -13.59 0.20
C ILE A 372 -9.34 -14.30 0.47
N ASP A 373 -10.40 -13.52 0.72
CA ASP A 373 -11.74 -14.07 1.00
C ASP A 373 -12.44 -14.58 -0.27
N GLY A 374 -11.95 -14.18 -1.46
CA GLY A 374 -12.60 -14.44 -2.74
C GLY A 374 -13.95 -13.74 -2.81
N VAL A 375 -13.98 -12.43 -2.54
CA VAL A 375 -15.24 -11.69 -2.45
C VAL A 375 -15.17 -10.37 -3.19
N VAL A 376 -16.22 -10.09 -3.96
CA VAL A 376 -16.56 -8.76 -4.47
C VAL A 376 -17.60 -8.16 -3.53
N THR A 377 -17.23 -7.06 -2.91
CA THR A 377 -18.08 -6.34 -1.97
C THR A 377 -18.76 -5.18 -2.69
N THR A 378 -20.09 -5.09 -2.58
CA THR A 378 -20.88 -3.96 -3.09
C THR A 378 -21.24 -2.98 -1.97
N PRO A 379 -21.43 -1.68 -2.30
CA PRO A 379 -21.90 -0.66 -1.37
C PRO A 379 -23.25 -0.98 -0.71
N ASN A 380 -23.40 -0.62 0.56
CA ASN A 380 -24.68 -0.66 1.28
C ASN A 380 -25.56 0.60 1.12
N LYS A 381 -25.18 1.52 0.22
CA LYS A 381 -25.93 2.74 -0.11
C LYS A 381 -26.06 2.87 -1.62
N PRO A 382 -27.10 3.54 -2.14
CA PRO A 382 -27.22 3.83 -3.56
C PRO A 382 -25.98 4.54 -4.11
N ARG A 383 -25.65 4.25 -5.36
CA ARG A 383 -24.55 4.87 -6.10
C ARG A 383 -25.05 5.36 -7.46
N SER A 384 -24.45 6.42 -7.99
CA SER A 384 -24.77 6.86 -9.33
C SER A 384 -24.35 5.80 -10.35
N LEU A 385 -25.10 5.65 -11.44
CA LEU A 385 -24.77 4.73 -12.52
C LEU A 385 -23.38 5.03 -13.10
N TYR A 386 -23.01 6.31 -13.19
CA TYR A 386 -21.66 6.76 -13.51
C TYR A 386 -20.60 6.15 -12.57
N ASP A 387 -20.81 6.19 -11.25
CA ASP A 387 -19.87 5.60 -10.28
C ASP A 387 -19.82 4.08 -10.41
N VAL A 388 -20.96 3.41 -10.64
CA VAL A 388 -21.01 1.95 -10.86
C VAL A 388 -20.20 1.56 -12.10
N MET A 389 -20.32 2.30 -13.21
CA MET A 389 -19.55 2.06 -14.43
C MET A 389 -18.04 2.22 -14.20
N THR A 390 -17.64 3.33 -13.57
CA THR A 390 -16.24 3.72 -13.46
C THR A 390 -15.52 2.98 -12.33
N ILE A 391 -16.08 2.96 -11.12
CA ILE A 391 -15.48 2.27 -9.98
C ILE A 391 -15.66 0.76 -10.11
N GLY A 392 -16.74 0.30 -10.76
CA GLY A 392 -16.97 -1.12 -10.99
C GLY A 392 -15.86 -1.79 -11.79
N VAL A 393 -15.43 -1.19 -12.90
CA VAL A 393 -14.34 -1.76 -13.73
C VAL A 393 -12.99 -1.74 -13.00
N HIS A 394 -12.74 -0.70 -12.20
CA HIS A 394 -11.55 -0.60 -11.35
C HIS A 394 -11.47 -1.82 -10.41
N GLU A 395 -12.54 -2.08 -9.69
CA GLU A 395 -12.58 -3.15 -8.70
C GLU A 395 -12.56 -4.53 -9.34
N LEU A 396 -13.26 -4.72 -10.46
CA LEU A 396 -13.19 -5.97 -11.22
C LEU A 396 -11.76 -6.25 -11.73
N THR A 397 -10.98 -5.23 -12.07
CA THR A 397 -9.56 -5.41 -12.46
C THR A 397 -8.74 -6.08 -11.35
N HIS A 398 -9.07 -5.85 -10.07
CA HIS A 398 -8.43 -6.53 -8.96
C HIS A 398 -8.71 -8.04 -8.91
N ILE A 399 -9.77 -8.54 -9.56
CA ILE A 399 -10.01 -9.98 -9.73
C ILE A 399 -8.89 -10.59 -10.59
N ASN A 400 -8.60 -9.99 -11.76
CA ASN A 400 -7.53 -10.46 -12.65
C ASN A 400 -6.18 -10.48 -11.92
N GLN A 401 -5.87 -9.39 -11.20
CA GLN A 401 -4.62 -9.28 -10.43
C GLN A 401 -4.52 -10.36 -9.35
N THR A 402 -5.62 -10.61 -8.64
CA THR A 402 -5.70 -11.66 -7.62
C THR A 402 -5.52 -13.05 -8.22
N GLN A 403 -6.13 -13.33 -9.38
CA GLN A 403 -6.02 -14.63 -10.04
C GLN A 403 -4.58 -14.91 -10.49
N LEU A 404 -3.91 -13.91 -11.06
CA LEU A 404 -2.54 -14.06 -11.50
C LEU A 404 -1.55 -14.19 -10.33
N ASP A 405 -1.74 -13.42 -9.26
CA ASP A 405 -0.96 -13.57 -8.03
C ASP A 405 -1.13 -14.96 -7.42
N ARG A 406 -2.35 -15.53 -7.49
CA ARG A 406 -2.61 -16.91 -7.05
C ARG A 406 -1.90 -17.93 -7.95
N GLN A 407 -1.96 -17.78 -9.27
CA GLN A 407 -1.23 -18.65 -10.20
C GLN A 407 0.28 -18.63 -9.91
N LEU A 408 0.85 -17.45 -9.63
CA LEU A 408 2.23 -17.37 -9.15
C LEU A 408 2.42 -18.14 -7.85
N GLY A 409 1.52 -17.97 -6.88
CA GLY A 409 1.53 -18.66 -5.58
C GLY A 409 1.40 -20.18 -5.67
N GLU A 410 0.81 -20.72 -6.75
CA GLU A 410 0.74 -22.17 -7.02
C GLU A 410 2.08 -22.73 -7.50
N VAL A 411 2.93 -21.88 -8.10
CA VAL A 411 4.22 -22.27 -8.68
C VAL A 411 5.40 -21.92 -7.77
N LEU A 412 5.34 -20.77 -7.07
CA LEU A 412 6.40 -20.23 -6.23
C LEU A 412 5.83 -19.77 -4.88
N HIS A 413 6.52 -20.11 -3.79
CA HIS A 413 6.13 -19.69 -2.44
C HIS A 413 6.12 -18.17 -2.29
N ILE A 414 7.02 -17.46 -2.98
CA ILE A 414 7.10 -16.01 -3.00
C ILE A 414 5.80 -15.34 -3.44
N GLY A 415 4.97 -16.00 -4.26
CA GLY A 415 3.66 -15.49 -4.71
C GLY A 415 2.59 -15.51 -3.62
N LYS A 416 2.72 -16.41 -2.63
CA LYS A 416 1.84 -16.43 -1.44
C LYS A 416 2.21 -15.34 -0.43
N LEU A 417 3.43 -14.85 -0.53
CA LEU A 417 3.98 -13.81 0.32
C LEU A 417 3.80 -12.46 -0.39
N LYS A 418 2.95 -11.58 0.14
CA LYS A 418 2.76 -10.23 -0.44
C LYS A 418 4.11 -9.50 -0.51
N GLY A 419 4.52 -9.11 -1.71
CA GLY A 419 5.77 -8.38 -1.93
C GLY A 419 5.72 -6.92 -1.51
N ARG A 420 6.81 -6.20 -1.80
CA ARG A 420 6.89 -4.75 -1.63
C ARG A 420 6.07 -4.07 -2.73
N ARG A 421 5.46 -2.92 -2.42
CA ARG A 421 4.69 -2.10 -3.37
C ARG A 421 3.55 -2.80 -4.13
N VAL A 422 3.07 -3.94 -3.63
CA VAL A 422 1.89 -4.65 -4.17
C VAL A 422 0.72 -3.70 -4.35
N SER A 423 0.49 -2.84 -3.35
CA SER A 423 -0.59 -1.85 -3.39
C SER A 423 -0.43 -0.85 -4.55
N MET A 424 0.79 -0.39 -4.85
CA MET A 424 1.00 0.62 -5.91
C MET A 424 0.73 0.02 -7.30
N LEU A 425 1.33 -1.13 -7.61
CA LEU A 425 1.11 -1.80 -8.90
C LEU A 425 -0.36 -2.20 -9.09
N ARG A 426 -0.97 -2.69 -8.01
CA ARG A 426 -2.38 -3.08 -7.97
C ARG A 426 -3.31 -1.92 -8.32
N GLU A 427 -3.16 -0.78 -7.64
CA GLU A 427 -3.99 0.41 -7.88
C GLU A 427 -3.69 1.06 -9.25
N THR A 428 -2.42 1.10 -9.67
CA THR A 428 -2.03 1.60 -11.00
C THR A 428 -2.76 0.86 -12.12
N GLY A 429 -2.78 -0.48 -12.06
CA GLY A 429 -3.50 -1.29 -13.06
C GLY A 429 -4.98 -0.98 -13.14
N ALA A 430 -5.65 -0.95 -11.99
CA ALA A 430 -7.06 -0.66 -11.91
C ALA A 430 -7.40 0.76 -12.39
N ASN A 431 -6.54 1.75 -12.07
CA ASN A 431 -6.71 3.12 -12.52
C ASN A 431 -6.43 3.33 -14.00
N LEU A 432 -5.49 2.59 -14.61
CA LEU A 432 -5.30 2.62 -16.07
C LEU A 432 -6.56 2.14 -16.81
N VAL A 433 -7.13 1.02 -16.38
CA VAL A 433 -8.37 0.46 -16.98
C VAL A 433 -9.55 1.42 -16.77
N GLN A 434 -9.72 1.95 -15.55
CA GLN A 434 -10.77 2.93 -15.27
C GLN A 434 -10.63 4.19 -16.13
N ARG A 435 -9.44 4.79 -16.20
CA ARG A 435 -9.22 6.02 -16.97
C ARG A 435 -9.41 5.78 -18.47
N GLN A 436 -9.00 4.62 -18.97
CA GLN A 436 -9.26 4.24 -20.35
C GLN A 436 -10.77 4.18 -20.63
N LEU A 437 -11.53 3.47 -19.78
CA LEU A 437 -12.98 3.39 -19.92
C LEU A 437 -13.64 4.78 -19.79
N GLU A 438 -13.21 5.61 -18.84
CA GLU A 438 -13.73 6.98 -18.68
C GLU A 438 -13.51 7.83 -19.95
N ARG A 439 -12.33 7.74 -20.58
CA ARG A 439 -12.04 8.44 -21.85
C ARG A 439 -12.91 7.93 -22.99
N GLU A 440 -13.04 6.61 -23.15
CA GLU A 440 -13.86 6.00 -24.21
C GLU A 440 -15.35 6.37 -24.06
N LEU A 441 -15.87 6.32 -22.83
CA LEU A 441 -17.28 6.58 -22.57
C LEU A 441 -17.63 8.07 -22.53
N PHE A 442 -16.77 8.90 -21.95
CA PHE A 442 -17.12 10.27 -21.54
C PHE A 442 -16.19 11.36 -22.08
N GLY A 443 -15.09 10.98 -22.75
CA GLY A 443 -14.14 11.92 -23.36
C GLY A 443 -13.26 12.65 -22.33
N GLU A 444 -13.41 12.32 -21.06
CA GLU A 444 -12.64 12.85 -19.94
C GLU A 444 -12.30 11.71 -18.99
N SER A 445 -11.12 11.75 -18.37
CA SER A 445 -10.79 10.90 -17.23
C SER A 445 -10.55 11.74 -15.99
N LYS A 446 -10.71 11.15 -14.80
CA LYS A 446 -10.35 11.83 -13.55
C LYS A 446 -8.90 12.33 -13.64
N PRO A 447 -8.63 13.59 -13.26
CA PRO A 447 -7.28 14.12 -13.29
C PRO A 447 -6.40 13.39 -12.27
N VAL A 448 -5.11 13.39 -12.54
CA VAL A 448 -4.09 12.93 -11.59
C VAL A 448 -4.25 13.63 -10.24
N ALA A 449 -4.38 12.85 -9.17
CA ALA A 449 -4.56 13.38 -7.82
C ALA A 449 -3.21 13.83 -7.22
N LEU A 450 -2.91 15.13 -7.27
CA LEU A 450 -1.66 15.70 -6.77
C LEU A 450 -1.67 16.07 -5.27
N ALA A 451 -2.78 15.87 -4.57
CA ALA A 451 -2.95 16.34 -3.18
C ALA A 451 -1.89 15.78 -2.21
N TYR A 452 -1.53 14.49 -2.33
CA TYR A 452 -0.44 13.91 -1.53
C TYR A 452 0.93 14.47 -1.89
N ALA A 453 1.22 14.65 -3.18
CA ALA A 453 2.49 15.24 -3.61
C ALA A 453 2.67 16.65 -3.04
N ARG A 454 1.60 17.46 -3.01
CA ARG A 454 1.62 18.79 -2.39
C ARG A 454 1.81 18.74 -0.87
N ALA A 455 1.16 17.81 -0.19
CA ALA A 455 1.34 17.60 1.25
C ALA A 455 2.79 17.23 1.59
N ILE A 456 3.39 16.30 0.83
CA ILE A 456 4.78 15.86 1.00
C ILE A 456 5.75 17.01 0.72
N GLN A 457 5.54 17.78 -0.35
CA GLN A 457 6.36 18.96 -0.65
C GLN A 457 6.39 19.95 0.52
N ARG A 458 5.27 20.15 1.23
CA ARG A 458 5.25 21.00 2.43
C ARG A 458 6.13 20.45 3.55
N LEU A 459 6.02 19.15 3.84
CA LEU A 459 6.87 18.50 4.84
C LEU A 459 8.36 18.60 4.49
N GLU A 460 8.72 18.37 3.23
CA GLU A 460 10.12 18.49 2.75
C GLU A 460 10.68 19.91 2.90
N THR A 461 9.82 20.93 2.82
CA THR A 461 10.19 22.34 3.04
C THR A 461 10.17 22.77 4.51
N GLY A 462 9.96 21.84 5.45
CA GLY A 462 9.96 22.09 6.89
C GLY A 462 8.60 22.46 7.49
N GLY A 463 7.50 22.31 6.74
CA GLY A 463 6.15 22.46 7.28
C GLY A 463 5.78 21.33 8.25
N ASP A 464 4.83 21.60 9.14
CA ASP A 464 4.32 20.60 10.08
C ASP A 464 3.15 19.77 9.49
N MET A 465 2.56 18.90 10.31
CA MET A 465 1.42 18.06 9.91
C MET A 465 0.21 18.88 9.45
N PHE A 466 -0.05 20.03 10.04
CA PHE A 466 -1.16 20.89 9.64
C PHE A 466 -0.85 21.62 8.33
N ASP A 467 0.38 22.07 8.10
CA ASP A 467 0.79 22.65 6.81
C ASP A 467 0.61 21.66 5.65
N ALA A 468 0.95 20.39 5.88
CA ALA A 468 0.69 19.31 4.92
C ALA A 468 -0.81 19.08 4.71
N THR A 469 -1.61 19.14 5.77
CA THR A 469 -3.06 18.97 5.74
C THR A 469 -3.73 20.09 4.94
N GLN A 470 -3.26 21.33 5.13
CA GLN A 470 -3.71 22.49 4.38
C GLN A 470 -3.37 22.37 2.89
N ALA A 471 -2.14 22.00 2.54
CA ALA A 471 -1.75 21.83 1.14
C ALA A 471 -2.54 20.70 0.44
N PHE A 472 -2.84 19.60 1.15
CA PHE A 472 -3.73 18.56 0.64
C PHE A 472 -5.13 19.13 0.37
N TYR A 473 -5.70 19.84 1.34
CA TYR A 473 -7.04 20.42 1.27
C TYR A 473 -7.17 21.40 0.10
N GLU A 474 -6.22 22.32 -0.06
CA GLU A 474 -6.20 23.32 -1.15
C GLU A 474 -6.17 22.65 -2.52
N GLU A 475 -5.30 21.65 -2.71
CA GLU A 475 -5.20 20.94 -3.99
C GLU A 475 -6.46 20.12 -4.28
N LYS A 476 -7.01 19.42 -3.28
CA LYS A 476 -8.23 18.64 -3.44
C LYS A 476 -9.44 19.53 -3.74
N ARG A 477 -9.55 20.68 -3.08
CA ARG A 477 -10.58 21.71 -3.33
C ARG A 477 -10.49 22.26 -4.76
N ARG A 478 -9.27 22.45 -5.29
CA ARG A 478 -9.04 22.93 -6.66
C ARG A 478 -9.61 21.97 -7.72
N VAL A 479 -9.49 20.66 -7.50
CA VAL A 479 -9.87 19.63 -8.49
C VAL A 479 -11.27 19.02 -8.27
N SER A 480 -11.89 19.25 -7.11
CA SER A 480 -13.17 18.62 -6.75
C SER A 480 -14.33 19.62 -6.92
N SER A 481 -14.81 19.82 -8.15
CA SER A 481 -15.98 20.66 -8.43
C SER A 481 -17.26 19.98 -7.91
N GLY A 482 -17.74 20.37 -6.72
CA GLY A 482 -19.02 19.92 -6.17
C GLY A 482 -18.96 19.09 -4.88
N ALA A 483 -17.78 18.74 -4.39
CA ALA A 483 -17.66 18.15 -3.05
C ALA A 483 -17.79 19.25 -1.98
N GLY A 484 -18.61 19.02 -0.95
CA GLY A 484 -18.78 19.98 0.15
C GLY A 484 -17.47 20.19 0.93
N GLU A 485 -17.14 21.43 1.26
CA GLU A 485 -15.85 21.80 1.87
C GLU A 485 -15.55 21.00 3.15
N ALA A 486 -16.56 20.72 3.97
CA ALA A 486 -16.41 19.92 5.18
C ALA A 486 -15.95 18.48 4.91
N LYS A 487 -16.43 17.87 3.80
CA LYS A 487 -16.00 16.52 3.39
C LYS A 487 -14.54 16.54 2.94
N ILE A 488 -14.15 17.57 2.17
CA ILE A 488 -12.76 17.74 1.72
C ILE A 488 -11.82 17.96 2.90
N ALA A 489 -12.21 18.80 3.87
CA ALA A 489 -11.42 19.07 5.07
C ALA A 489 -11.23 17.81 5.94
N ALA A 490 -12.31 17.04 6.14
CA ALA A 490 -12.24 15.77 6.86
C ALA A 490 -11.35 14.73 6.15
N GLU A 491 -11.45 14.64 4.82
CA GLU A 491 -10.58 13.79 4.01
C GLU A 491 -9.12 14.23 4.11
N ALA A 492 -8.82 15.53 4.00
CA ALA A 492 -7.48 16.06 4.09
C ALA A 492 -6.82 15.76 5.45
N ALA A 493 -7.55 15.95 6.55
CA ALA A 493 -7.08 15.62 7.89
C ALA A 493 -6.83 14.11 8.06
N ASP A 494 -7.74 13.26 7.57
CA ASP A 494 -7.58 11.80 7.64
C ASP A 494 -6.41 11.31 6.79
N ARG A 495 -6.29 11.77 5.54
CA ARG A 495 -5.23 11.35 4.61
C ARG A 495 -3.85 11.84 5.05
N THR A 496 -3.75 13.06 5.55
CA THR A 496 -2.48 13.59 6.05
C THR A 496 -2.09 12.96 7.38
N LEU A 497 -3.05 12.65 8.26
CA LEU A 497 -2.75 11.85 9.44
C LEU A 497 -2.14 10.50 9.03
N ARG A 498 -2.74 9.77 8.09
CA ARG A 498 -2.17 8.50 7.59
C ARG A 498 -0.75 8.66 7.05
N LEU A 499 -0.48 9.77 6.35
CA LEU A 499 0.88 10.13 5.91
C LEU A 499 1.84 10.29 7.10
N MET A 500 1.42 10.99 8.15
CA MET A 500 2.26 11.24 9.32
C MET A 500 2.40 10.04 10.26
N LEU A 501 1.37 9.21 10.40
CA LEU A 501 1.39 7.95 11.18
C LEU A 501 2.40 6.94 10.61
N SER A 502 2.79 7.12 9.36
CA SER A 502 3.85 6.33 8.76
C SER A 502 5.25 6.92 9.08
N GLY A 503 5.39 8.00 9.84
CA GLY A 503 6.69 8.60 10.16
C GLY A 503 7.10 9.76 9.25
N GLY A 504 6.15 10.42 8.58
CA GLY A 504 6.33 11.72 7.93
C GLY A 504 7.17 11.76 6.63
N ALA A 505 8.02 10.75 6.38
CA ALA A 505 8.77 10.57 5.13
C ALA A 505 8.44 9.24 4.41
N ASN A 506 7.56 8.45 5.01
CA ASN A 506 7.29 7.07 4.64
C ASN A 506 6.19 6.95 3.57
N SER A 507 6.22 5.83 2.85
CA SER A 507 5.83 5.75 1.44
C SER A 507 4.42 5.32 1.09
N GLN A 508 3.56 5.01 2.05
CA GLN A 508 2.22 4.59 1.65
C GLN A 508 1.52 5.71 0.84
N PRO A 509 1.69 6.99 1.21
CA PRO A 509 1.28 8.12 0.37
C PRO A 509 2.14 8.34 -0.88
N MET A 510 3.41 7.94 -0.84
CA MET A 510 4.26 7.90 -2.03
C MET A 510 3.80 6.87 -3.05
N SER A 511 3.12 5.80 -2.63
CA SER A 511 2.54 4.83 -3.55
C SER A 511 1.55 5.52 -4.49
N TYR A 512 0.79 6.52 -4.01
CA TYR A 512 -0.08 7.33 -4.87
C TYR A 512 0.68 8.28 -5.79
N ALA A 513 1.80 8.85 -5.32
CA ALA A 513 2.65 9.68 -6.18
C ALA A 513 3.33 8.84 -7.27
N GLU A 514 3.89 7.68 -6.91
CA GLU A 514 4.51 6.68 -7.79
C GLU A 514 3.51 6.09 -8.78
N GLU A 515 2.30 5.78 -8.33
CA GLU A 515 1.19 5.38 -9.20
C GLU A 515 0.97 6.42 -10.30
N ASN A 516 1.01 7.71 -9.98
CA ASN A 516 0.87 8.76 -11.00
C ASN A 516 2.06 8.80 -11.97
N ILE A 517 3.28 8.54 -11.52
CA ILE A 517 4.48 8.42 -12.39
C ILE A 517 4.29 7.27 -13.36
N MET A 518 3.93 6.11 -12.82
CA MET A 518 3.76 4.90 -13.59
C MET A 518 2.59 5.02 -14.57
N ASN A 519 1.48 5.62 -14.14
CA ASN A 519 0.36 5.96 -15.03
C ASN A 519 0.80 6.85 -16.19
N ALA A 520 1.61 7.88 -15.95
CA ALA A 520 2.11 8.77 -17.00
C ALA A 520 3.05 8.05 -17.97
N GLU A 521 3.96 7.19 -17.48
CA GLU A 521 4.87 6.43 -18.34
C GLU A 521 4.14 5.35 -19.18
N LEU A 522 3.11 4.74 -18.60
CA LEU A 522 2.33 3.69 -19.25
C LEU A 522 1.17 4.21 -20.08
N GLN A 523 0.78 5.49 -19.96
CA GLN A 523 -0.40 6.04 -20.62
C GLN A 523 -0.44 5.73 -22.13
N ASP A 524 0.70 5.92 -22.81
CA ASP A 524 0.85 5.71 -24.25
C ASP A 524 1.55 4.38 -24.59
N ALA A 525 1.71 3.50 -23.61
CA ALA A 525 2.25 2.16 -23.86
C ALA A 525 1.20 1.27 -24.53
N ASP A 526 1.68 0.28 -25.29
CA ASP A 526 0.84 -0.75 -25.89
C ASP A 526 0.01 -1.49 -24.81
N PRO A 527 -1.24 -1.91 -25.10
CA PRO A 527 -2.06 -2.64 -24.14
C PRO A 527 -1.37 -3.85 -23.50
N GLN A 528 -0.52 -4.58 -24.25
CA GLN A 528 0.22 -5.72 -23.72
C GLN A 528 1.27 -5.28 -22.69
N VAL A 529 1.93 -4.14 -22.91
CA VAL A 529 2.91 -3.57 -21.97
C VAL A 529 2.19 -3.14 -20.69
N LYS A 530 1.05 -2.44 -20.80
CA LYS A 530 0.22 -2.02 -19.65
C LYS A 530 -0.24 -3.21 -18.81
N SER A 531 -0.77 -4.23 -19.49
CA SER A 531 -1.24 -5.47 -18.87
C SER A 531 -0.11 -6.17 -18.12
N ARG A 532 1.05 -6.33 -18.77
CA ARG A 532 2.22 -6.97 -18.15
C ARG A 532 2.73 -6.20 -16.93
N ALA A 533 2.68 -4.87 -16.99
CA ALA A 533 3.15 -4.01 -15.91
C ALA A 533 2.30 -4.11 -14.63
N THR A 534 1.02 -4.48 -14.74
CA THR A 534 0.02 -4.21 -13.69
C THR A 534 -0.82 -5.40 -13.26
N LEU A 535 -0.77 -6.53 -13.97
CA LEU A 535 -1.54 -7.72 -13.59
C LEU A 535 -0.87 -8.52 -12.46
N LEU A 536 0.45 -8.72 -12.50
CA LEU A 536 1.15 -9.45 -11.44
C LEU A 536 1.58 -8.44 -10.37
N THR A 537 0.94 -8.47 -9.20
CA THR A 537 1.10 -7.41 -8.18
C THR A 537 1.85 -7.89 -6.95
N SER A 538 1.95 -9.21 -6.75
CA SER A 538 2.71 -9.86 -5.67
C SER A 538 4.23 -9.61 -5.73
N LEU A 539 4.74 -9.17 -6.87
CA LEU A 539 6.15 -8.86 -7.12
C LEU A 539 6.28 -7.47 -7.76
N ASP A 540 7.33 -6.71 -7.41
CA ASP A 540 7.67 -5.50 -8.15
C ASP A 540 8.24 -5.83 -9.54
N LEU A 541 8.26 -4.86 -10.47
CA LEU A 541 8.68 -5.11 -11.86
C LEU A 541 10.12 -5.64 -11.98
N ASP A 542 11.01 -5.25 -11.09
CA ASP A 542 12.40 -5.71 -11.09
C ASP A 542 12.50 -7.18 -10.64
N ASP A 543 11.76 -7.53 -9.58
CA ASP A 543 11.64 -8.91 -9.12
C ASP A 543 10.97 -9.78 -10.19
N GLN A 544 9.97 -9.25 -10.90
CA GLN A 544 9.39 -9.90 -12.07
C GLN A 544 10.44 -10.13 -13.16
N GLN A 545 11.24 -9.14 -13.53
CA GLN A 545 12.31 -9.33 -14.53
C GLN A 545 13.35 -10.36 -14.12
N ARG A 546 13.73 -10.37 -12.84
CA ARG A 546 14.68 -11.34 -12.29
C ARG A 546 14.19 -12.76 -12.46
N LEU A 547 12.91 -13.02 -12.21
CA LEU A 547 12.30 -14.33 -12.41
C LEU A 547 12.02 -14.63 -13.89
N HIS A 548 11.57 -13.63 -14.65
CA HIS A 548 11.29 -13.71 -16.09
C HIS A 548 12.50 -14.18 -16.87
N ARG A 549 13.68 -13.63 -16.54
CA ARG A 549 14.96 -14.02 -17.15
C ARG A 549 15.16 -15.53 -17.21
N TYR A 550 14.72 -16.25 -16.18
CA TYR A 550 14.87 -17.70 -16.02
C TYR A 550 13.62 -18.49 -16.42
N GLY A 551 12.59 -17.85 -16.96
CA GLY A 551 11.32 -18.49 -17.31
C GLY A 551 10.54 -19.00 -16.10
N LEU A 552 10.69 -18.34 -14.94
CA LEU A 552 10.04 -18.74 -13.68
C LEU A 552 8.68 -18.06 -13.45
N LEU A 553 8.36 -17.01 -14.20
CA LEU A 553 7.05 -16.37 -14.12
C LEU A 553 5.98 -17.16 -14.89
N PRO A 554 4.72 -17.15 -14.43
CA PRO A 554 3.60 -17.64 -15.22
C PRO A 554 3.44 -16.80 -16.50
N ASP A 555 2.87 -17.41 -17.54
CA ASP A 555 2.50 -16.69 -18.75
C ASP A 555 1.33 -15.75 -18.45
N VAL A 556 1.53 -14.44 -18.70
CA VAL A 556 0.54 -13.39 -18.44
C VAL A 556 -0.42 -13.23 -19.62
N HIS A 557 -0.09 -13.77 -20.80
CA HIS A 557 -0.97 -13.74 -21.97
C HIS A 557 -2.22 -14.63 -21.80
N ALA A 558 -2.29 -15.43 -20.72
CA ALA A 558 -3.27 -16.49 -20.56
C ALA A 558 -4.63 -16.11 -19.92
N GLY A 559 -4.93 -14.86 -19.51
CA GLY A 559 -6.32 -14.56 -19.14
C GLY A 559 -6.57 -13.49 -18.08
N GLY A 560 -6.32 -12.23 -18.42
CA GLY A 560 -7.12 -11.16 -17.81
C GLY A 560 -8.50 -11.14 -18.48
N VAL A 561 -9.58 -11.17 -17.70
CA VAL A 561 -10.92 -10.88 -18.23
C VAL A 561 -10.95 -9.40 -18.62
N ASP A 562 -11.31 -9.09 -19.86
CA ASP A 562 -11.70 -7.72 -20.21
C ASP A 562 -13.07 -7.43 -19.59
N TRP A 563 -13.08 -6.71 -18.47
CA TRP A 563 -14.28 -6.49 -17.67
C TRP A 563 -15.25 -5.48 -18.29
N ALA A 564 -14.78 -4.59 -19.17
CA ALA A 564 -15.61 -3.52 -19.71
C ALA A 564 -16.82 -4.05 -20.49
N PRO A 565 -16.69 -5.01 -21.43
CA PRO A 565 -17.84 -5.58 -22.13
C PRO A 565 -18.87 -6.25 -21.21
N TYR A 566 -18.42 -7.03 -20.21
CA TYR A 566 -19.33 -7.69 -19.27
C TYR A 566 -20.10 -6.68 -18.43
N LEU A 567 -19.39 -5.67 -17.90
CA LEU A 567 -19.98 -4.64 -17.07
C LEU A 567 -20.96 -3.78 -17.87
N LEU A 568 -20.59 -3.31 -19.06
CA LEU A 568 -21.45 -2.50 -19.92
C LEU A 568 -22.69 -3.27 -20.37
N SER A 569 -22.55 -4.56 -20.72
CA SER A 569 -23.68 -5.41 -21.08
C SER A 569 -24.67 -5.56 -19.93
N ALA A 570 -24.18 -5.75 -18.70
CA ALA A 570 -25.04 -5.86 -17.51
C ALA A 570 -25.70 -4.53 -17.12
N LEU A 571 -25.04 -3.40 -17.42
CA LEU A 571 -25.54 -2.06 -17.13
C LEU A 571 -26.49 -1.51 -18.20
N GLN A 572 -26.58 -2.15 -19.38
CA GLN A 572 -27.40 -1.66 -20.50
C GLN A 572 -28.85 -1.28 -20.11
N PRO A 573 -29.60 -2.07 -19.30
CA PRO A 573 -30.94 -1.69 -18.90
C PRO A 573 -31.00 -0.40 -18.05
N PHE A 574 -29.96 -0.16 -17.25
CA PHE A 574 -29.85 1.04 -16.41
C PHE A 574 -29.48 2.26 -17.25
N ILE A 575 -28.61 2.07 -18.25
CA ILE A 575 -28.24 3.11 -19.21
C ILE A 575 -29.48 3.53 -20.00
N GLU A 576 -30.24 2.60 -20.54
CA GLU A 576 -31.49 2.89 -21.26
C GLU A 576 -32.50 3.61 -20.36
N ARG A 577 -32.62 3.19 -19.09
CA ARG A 577 -33.48 3.86 -18.10
C ARG A 577 -33.06 5.31 -17.85
N ALA A 578 -31.77 5.57 -17.73
CA ALA A 578 -31.22 6.92 -17.49
C ALA A 578 -31.42 7.85 -18.70
N LEU A 579 -31.21 7.33 -19.91
CA LEU A 579 -31.23 8.14 -21.14
C LEU A 579 -32.64 8.43 -21.68
N ASN A 580 -33.65 7.70 -21.22
CA ASN A 580 -35.05 7.89 -21.62
C ASN A 580 -35.87 8.76 -20.64
N ARG A 581 -35.24 9.28 -19.59
CA ARG A 581 -35.83 10.23 -18.63
C ARG A 581 -35.44 11.65 -18.99
#